data_AF-A0A6D2KFM7-F1
#
_entry.id   AF-A0A6D2KFM7-F1
#
_cell.length_a   1.000
_cell.length_b   1.000
_cell.length_c   1.000
_cell.angle_alpha   90.00
_cell.angle_beta   90.00
_cell.angle_gamma   90.00
#
_symmetry.space_group_name_H-M   'P 1'
#
loop_
_entity.id
_entity.type
_entity.pdbx_description
1 polymer ?
#
loop_
_entity_poly.entity_id
_entity_poly.type
_entity_poly.pdbx_seq_one_letter_code
_entity_poly.pdbx_strand_id
1 'polypeptide(L)'
;MKSVRGTIERYKKACSDAVNPPSVTEANTQQESSKLRRQIRDIQNLNRHILGESLGSLNFKELKNLESRLEKGISRVRSKKHEMLVAEIEYMQKRVKTYLPPQEIELQNDNMYLRSKITERAGIQQQESSVIHQGTVYESGVSSSHQSDQQYNRNYIPVNLLEPNQNSTNQDQPPLQLV
;
A
#
# COMPACT_ATOMS: atom_id res chain seq x y z
N MET A 1 -85.73 11.45 12.73
CA MET A 1 -84.32 11.64 12.29
C MET A 1 -83.39 11.06 13.35
N LYS A 2 -82.33 10.32 12.97
CA LYS A 2 -81.34 9.81 13.93
C LYS A 2 -80.45 10.99 14.37
N SER A 3 -80.40 11.28 15.67
CA SER A 3 -79.59 12.38 16.23
C SER A 3 -78.11 12.18 15.93
N VAL A 4 -77.39 13.28 15.65
CA VAL A 4 -75.93 13.34 15.49
C VAL A 4 -75.23 12.62 16.65
N ARG A 5 -75.75 12.78 17.88
CA ARG A 5 -75.22 12.14 19.08
C ARG A 5 -75.29 10.61 18.99
N GLY A 6 -76.41 10.07 18.50
CA GLY A 6 -76.57 8.63 18.30
C GLY A 6 -75.71 8.08 17.15
N THR A 7 -75.38 8.90 16.16
CA THR A 7 -74.43 8.52 15.09
C THR A 7 -73.00 8.48 15.62
N ILE A 8 -72.59 9.46 16.45
CA ILE A 8 -71.29 9.48 17.12
C ILE A 8 -71.14 8.26 18.06
N GLU A 9 -72.19 7.92 18.80
CA GLU A 9 -72.17 6.81 19.76
C GLU A 9 -72.08 5.45 19.05
N ARG A 10 -72.80 5.27 17.94
CA ARG A 10 -72.64 4.10 17.07
C ARG A 10 -71.26 4.01 16.44
N TYR A 11 -70.67 5.14 16.02
CA TYR A 11 -69.32 5.17 15.46
C TYR A 11 -68.27 4.79 16.52
N LYS A 12 -68.39 5.35 17.74
CA LYS A 12 -67.53 4.98 18.88
C LYS A 12 -67.63 3.50 19.21
N LYS A 13 -68.85 2.95 19.24
CA LYS A 13 -69.09 1.53 19.53
C LYS A 13 -68.54 0.62 18.42
N ALA A 14 -68.72 0.99 17.16
CA ALA A 14 -68.15 0.25 16.04
C ALA A 14 -66.61 0.30 16.03
N CYS A 15 -66.00 1.43 16.44
CA CYS A 15 -64.54 1.53 16.57
C CYS A 15 -63.99 0.73 17.75
N SER A 16 -64.71 0.62 18.87
CA SER A 16 -64.31 -0.24 19.99
C SER A 16 -64.44 -1.72 19.66
N ASP A 17 -65.47 -2.09 18.91
CA ASP A 17 -65.71 -3.49 18.49
C ASP A 17 -64.80 -3.91 17.31
N ALA A 18 -64.25 -2.95 16.56
CA ALA A 18 -63.29 -3.18 15.47
C ALA A 18 -61.83 -3.36 15.95
N VAL A 19 -61.57 -3.25 17.25
CA VAL A 19 -60.29 -3.69 17.83
C VAL A 19 -60.32 -5.21 17.90
N ASN A 20 -60.15 -5.87 16.75
CA ASN A 20 -59.71 -7.25 16.77
C ASN A 20 -58.41 -7.30 17.58
N PRO A 21 -58.27 -8.22 18.55
CA PRO A 21 -56.95 -8.45 19.14
C PRO A 21 -55.97 -8.71 18.00
N PRO A 22 -54.72 -8.18 18.07
CA PRO A 22 -53.75 -8.36 17.01
C PRO A 22 -53.71 -9.84 16.67
N SER A 23 -53.86 -10.15 15.37
CA SER A 23 -53.72 -11.52 14.91
C SER A 23 -52.44 -12.10 15.50
N VAL A 24 -52.42 -13.38 15.85
CA VAL A 24 -51.22 -14.05 16.37
C VAL A 24 -50.00 -13.73 15.47
N THR A 25 -50.22 -13.59 14.16
CA THR A 25 -49.21 -13.19 13.17
C THR A 25 -48.72 -11.74 13.34
N GLU A 26 -49.61 -10.79 13.60
CA GLU A 26 -49.25 -9.38 13.81
C GLU A 26 -48.54 -9.17 15.15
N ALA A 27 -49.03 -9.81 16.22
CA ALA A 27 -48.38 -9.80 17.53
C ALA A 27 -46.97 -10.40 17.46
N ASN A 28 -46.81 -11.52 16.75
CA ASN A 28 -45.50 -12.15 16.53
C ASN A 28 -44.56 -11.26 15.71
N THR A 29 -45.06 -10.62 14.64
CA THR A 29 -44.28 -9.69 13.81
C THR A 29 -43.79 -8.48 14.62
N GLN A 30 -44.66 -7.92 15.47
CA GLN A 30 -44.32 -6.79 16.33
C GLN A 30 -43.28 -7.16 17.40
N GLN A 31 -43.37 -8.37 17.96
CA GLN A 31 -42.38 -8.91 18.89
C GLN A 31 -41.01 -9.07 18.24
N GLU A 32 -40.94 -9.73 17.08
CA GLU A 32 -39.67 -9.93 16.35
C GLU A 32 -39.05 -8.59 15.93
N SER A 33 -39.87 -7.66 15.44
CA SER A 33 -39.43 -6.31 15.10
C SER A 33 -38.84 -5.57 16.31
N SER A 34 -39.44 -5.75 17.50
CA SER A 34 -38.95 -5.14 18.75
C SER A 34 -37.64 -5.78 19.24
N LYS A 35 -37.49 -7.08 19.06
CA LYS A 35 -36.25 -7.83 19.35
C LYS A 35 -35.11 -7.38 18.43
N LEU A 36 -35.34 -7.26 17.12
CA LEU A 36 -34.35 -6.74 16.17
C LEU A 36 -33.94 -5.31 16.50
N ARG A 37 -34.91 -4.43 16.80
CA ARG A 37 -34.61 -3.04 17.24
C ARG A 37 -33.72 -3.01 18.48
N ARG A 38 -33.94 -3.92 19.44
CA ARG A 38 -33.07 -4.04 20.62
C ARG A 38 -31.66 -4.48 20.23
N GLN A 39 -31.52 -5.53 19.42
CA GLN A 39 -30.22 -6.00 18.95
C GLN A 39 -29.43 -4.90 18.21
N ILE A 40 -30.10 -4.12 17.37
CA ILE A 40 -29.48 -2.97 16.67
C ILE A 40 -28.91 -1.97 17.68
N ARG A 41 -29.72 -1.59 18.69
CA ARG A 41 -29.26 -0.65 19.73
C ARG A 41 -28.09 -1.23 20.53
N ASP A 42 -28.12 -2.51 20.87
CA ASP A 42 -27.06 -3.18 21.62
C ASP A 42 -25.74 -3.19 20.82
N ILE A 43 -25.81 -3.48 19.51
CA ILE A 43 -24.65 -3.43 18.61
C ILE A 43 -24.13 -2.00 18.46
N GLN A 44 -25.01 -1.00 18.31
CA GLN A 44 -24.61 0.41 18.21
C GLN A 44 -23.93 0.90 19.50
N ASN A 45 -24.47 0.54 20.66
CA ASN A 45 -23.84 0.81 21.96
C ASN A 45 -22.45 0.17 22.05
N LEU A 46 -22.34 -1.11 21.66
CA LEU A 46 -21.07 -1.81 21.67
C LEU A 46 -20.04 -1.14 20.74
N ASN A 47 -20.43 -0.70 19.55
CA ASN A 47 -19.54 0.01 18.63
C ASN A 47 -19.04 1.32 19.23
N ARG A 48 -19.92 2.10 19.87
CA ARG A 48 -19.51 3.32 20.59
C ARG A 48 -18.46 3.01 21.64
N HIS A 49 -18.68 1.99 22.47
CA HIS A 49 -17.71 1.60 23.48
C HIS A 49 -16.37 1.18 22.87
N ILE A 50 -16.38 0.38 21.79
CA ILE A 50 -15.16 -0.03 21.06
C ILE A 50 -14.40 1.18 20.50
N LEU A 51 -15.12 2.23 20.09
CA LEU A 51 -14.55 3.51 19.63
C LEU A 51 -14.10 4.43 20.78
N GLY A 52 -14.28 4.02 22.03
CA GLY A 52 -13.92 4.82 23.21
C GLY A 52 -14.97 5.86 23.61
N GLU A 53 -16.18 5.79 23.05
CA GLU A 53 -17.29 6.69 23.35
C GLU A 53 -18.20 6.11 24.43
N SER A 54 -18.96 6.98 25.11
CA SER A 54 -19.98 6.61 26.12
C SER A 54 -19.48 5.69 27.25
N LEU A 55 -18.18 5.70 27.56
CA LEU A 55 -17.58 4.79 28.55
C LEU A 55 -18.10 5.01 29.99
N GLY A 56 -18.63 6.19 30.30
CA GLY A 56 -19.18 6.52 31.61
C GLY A 56 -20.38 5.66 32.03
N SER A 57 -21.06 4.97 31.10
CA SER A 57 -22.13 4.02 31.43
C SER A 57 -21.62 2.62 31.81
N LEU A 58 -20.33 2.33 31.63
CA LEU A 58 -19.73 1.04 31.94
C LEU A 58 -19.17 1.02 33.36
N ASN A 59 -19.36 -0.09 34.06
CA ASN A 59 -18.67 -0.31 35.33
C ASN A 59 -17.23 -0.81 35.10
N PHE A 60 -16.43 -0.85 36.17
CA PHE A 60 -15.01 -1.24 36.10
C PHE A 60 -14.79 -2.63 35.47
N LYS A 61 -15.65 -3.61 35.78
CA LYS A 61 -15.53 -4.98 35.23
C LYS A 61 -15.81 -5.00 33.73
N GLU A 62 -16.80 -4.24 33.27
CA GLU A 62 -17.13 -4.09 31.86
C GLU A 62 -16.03 -3.37 31.08
N LEU A 63 -15.47 -2.31 31.67
CA LEU A 63 -14.36 -1.56 31.07
C LEU A 63 -13.12 -2.45 30.89
N LYS A 64 -12.75 -3.23 31.91
CA LYS A 64 -11.65 -4.21 31.81
C LYS A 64 -11.92 -5.29 30.75
N ASN A 65 -13.18 -5.72 30.60
CA ASN A 65 -13.54 -6.66 29.54
C ASN A 65 -13.39 -6.04 28.15
N LEU A 66 -13.86 -4.81 27.97
CA LEU A 66 -13.72 -4.04 26.73
C LEU A 66 -12.25 -3.86 26.36
N GLU A 67 -11.41 -3.42 27.30
CA GLU A 67 -9.96 -3.28 27.12
C GLU A 67 -9.32 -4.59 26.67
N SER A 68 -9.61 -5.71 27.37
CA SER A 68 -9.06 -7.02 26.99
C SER A 68 -9.47 -7.45 25.58
N ARG A 69 -10.71 -7.13 25.16
CA ARG A 69 -11.20 -7.42 23.81
C ARG A 69 -10.48 -6.56 22.76
N LEU A 70 -10.30 -5.27 23.03
CA LEU A 70 -9.58 -4.35 22.16
C LEU A 70 -8.12 -4.77 22.00
N GLU A 71 -7.43 -5.10 23.10
CA GLU A 71 -6.04 -5.55 23.07
C GLU A 71 -5.86 -6.80 22.20
N LYS A 72 -6.74 -7.80 22.37
CA LYS A 72 -6.74 -9.00 21.53
C LYS A 72 -7.02 -8.66 20.05
N GLY A 73 -7.96 -7.77 19.78
CA GLY A 73 -8.29 -7.33 18.42
C GLY A 73 -7.11 -6.64 17.74
N ILE A 74 -6.49 -5.69 18.43
CA ILE A 74 -5.32 -4.93 17.96
C ILE A 74 -4.14 -5.87 17.74
N SER A 75 -3.88 -6.78 18.67
CA SER A 75 -2.84 -7.80 18.55
C SER A 75 -3.02 -8.64 17.28
N ARG A 76 -4.23 -9.14 17.01
CA ARG A 76 -4.54 -9.90 15.79
C ARG A 76 -4.32 -9.09 14.52
N VAL A 77 -4.74 -7.82 14.49
CA VAL A 77 -4.54 -6.92 13.34
C VAL A 77 -3.05 -6.70 13.09
N ARG A 78 -2.27 -6.41 14.14
CA ARG A 78 -0.82 -6.22 14.05
C ARG A 78 -0.11 -7.47 13.55
N SER A 79 -0.43 -8.64 14.10
CA SER A 79 0.14 -9.91 13.66
C SER A 79 -0.17 -10.18 12.20
N LYS A 80 -1.41 -9.96 11.74
CA LYS A 80 -1.75 -10.20 10.34
C LYS A 80 -1.04 -9.24 9.39
N LYS A 81 -0.96 -7.96 9.77
CA LYS A 81 -0.19 -6.96 9.00
C LYS A 81 1.28 -7.34 8.91
N HIS A 82 1.86 -7.80 10.02
CA HIS A 82 3.26 -8.24 10.04
C HIS A 82 3.49 -9.45 9.13
N GLU A 83 2.66 -10.48 9.22
CA GLU A 83 2.73 -11.67 8.35
C GLU A 83 2.68 -11.29 6.85
N MET A 84 1.77 -10.40 6.48
CA MET A 84 1.65 -9.92 5.10
C MET A 84 2.88 -9.13 4.64
N LEU A 85 3.41 -8.25 5.49
CA LEU A 85 4.61 -7.47 5.18
C LEU A 85 5.84 -8.37 5.02
N VAL A 86 6.00 -9.38 5.88
CA VAL A 86 7.09 -10.36 5.78
C VAL A 86 6.98 -11.11 4.45
N ALA A 87 5.80 -11.60 4.09
CA ALA A 87 5.59 -12.29 2.82
C ALA A 87 5.92 -11.40 1.61
N GLU A 88 5.58 -10.11 1.65
CA GLU A 88 5.90 -9.15 0.59
C GLU A 88 7.41 -8.90 0.49
N ILE A 89 8.09 -8.74 1.62
CA ILE A 89 9.55 -8.58 1.67
C ILE A 89 10.24 -9.81 1.08
N GLU A 90 9.83 -11.01 1.49
CA GLU A 90 10.37 -12.27 0.99
C GLU A 90 10.16 -12.42 -0.52
N TYR A 91 8.97 -12.05 -1.03
CA TYR A 91 8.68 -12.04 -2.46
C TYR A 91 9.62 -11.11 -3.23
N MET A 92 9.81 -9.88 -2.75
CA MET A 92 10.68 -8.91 -3.40
C MET A 92 12.15 -9.33 -3.34
N GLN A 93 12.62 -9.85 -2.21
CA GLN A 93 13.97 -10.40 -2.08
C GLN A 93 14.20 -11.58 -3.02
N LYS A 94 13.22 -12.48 -3.15
CA LYS A 94 13.30 -13.60 -4.09
C LYS A 94 13.40 -13.11 -5.53
N ARG A 95 12.62 -12.10 -5.93
CA ARG A 95 12.73 -11.51 -7.27
C ARG A 95 14.13 -10.95 -7.52
N VAL A 96 14.66 -10.13 -6.62
CA VAL A 96 16.01 -9.58 -6.74
C VAL A 96 17.03 -10.70 -6.85
N LYS A 97 16.96 -11.71 -5.98
CA LYS A 97 17.89 -12.85 -5.99
C LYS A 97 17.78 -13.72 -7.24
N THR A 98 16.60 -13.88 -7.82
CA THR A 98 16.38 -14.75 -8.98
C THR A 98 16.69 -14.07 -10.30
N TYR A 99 16.32 -12.79 -10.48
CA TYR A 99 16.40 -12.13 -11.79
C TYR A 99 17.64 -11.27 -11.98
N LEU A 100 18.23 -10.74 -10.91
CA LEU A 100 19.37 -9.83 -11.02
C LEU A 100 20.68 -10.54 -11.40
N PRO A 101 21.02 -11.73 -10.84
CA PRO A 101 22.22 -12.46 -11.24
C PRO A 101 22.27 -12.91 -12.72
N PRO A 102 21.22 -13.51 -13.31
CA PRO A 102 21.27 -13.91 -14.72
C PRO A 102 21.39 -12.69 -15.64
N GLN A 103 20.70 -11.59 -15.34
CA GLN A 103 20.81 -10.35 -16.11
C GLN A 103 22.23 -9.76 -16.04
N GLU A 104 22.88 -9.80 -14.88
CA GLU A 104 24.27 -9.35 -14.75
C GLU A 104 25.22 -10.24 -15.57
N ILE A 105 25.03 -11.56 -15.55
CA ILE A 105 25.82 -12.51 -16.34
C ILE A 105 25.64 -12.26 -17.85
N GLU A 106 24.41 -12.06 -18.31
CA GLU A 106 24.11 -11.74 -19.72
C GLU A 106 24.83 -10.46 -20.16
N LEU A 107 24.73 -9.39 -19.36
CA LEU A 107 25.43 -8.13 -19.62
C LEU A 107 26.95 -8.27 -19.63
N GLN A 108 27.52 -9.12 -18.75
CA GLN A 108 28.95 -9.40 -18.73
C GLN A 108 29.38 -10.15 -20.00
N ASN A 109 28.59 -11.13 -20.46
CA ASN A 109 28.85 -11.87 -21.69
C ASN A 109 28.80 -10.96 -22.93
N ASP A 110 27.80 -10.08 -23.02
CA ASP A 110 27.66 -9.12 -24.12
C ASP A 110 28.85 -8.14 -24.15
N ASN A 111 29.26 -7.62 -22.99
CA ASN A 111 30.43 -6.77 -22.89
C ASN A 111 31.72 -7.49 -23.33
N MET A 112 31.89 -8.75 -22.94
CA MET A 112 33.03 -9.57 -23.36
C MET A 112 33.04 -9.75 -24.88
N TYR A 113 31.89 -10.09 -25.47
CA TYR A 113 31.75 -10.23 -26.92
C TYR A 113 32.10 -8.94 -27.67
N LEU A 114 31.58 -7.80 -27.22
CA LEU A 114 31.87 -6.49 -27.81
C LEU A 114 33.36 -6.15 -27.70
N ARG A 115 34.01 -6.41 -26.56
CA ARG A 115 35.46 -6.21 -26.39
C ARG A 115 36.27 -7.05 -27.38
N SER A 116 35.93 -8.33 -27.54
CA SER A 116 36.57 -9.18 -28.54
C SER A 116 36.41 -8.62 -29.95
N LYS A 117 35.21 -8.14 -30.32
CA LYS A 117 34.95 -7.55 -31.64
C LYS A 117 35.68 -6.22 -31.87
N ILE A 118 35.85 -5.40 -30.84
CA ILE A 118 36.65 -4.16 -30.91
C ILE A 118 38.12 -4.52 -31.16
N THR A 119 38.68 -5.46 -30.41
CA THR A 119 40.08 -5.89 -30.59
C THR A 119 40.32 -6.47 -31.99
N GLU A 120 39.40 -7.30 -32.50
CA GLU A 120 39.46 -7.86 -33.85
C GLU A 120 39.50 -6.76 -34.91
N ARG A 121 38.58 -5.77 -34.83
CA ARG A 121 38.56 -4.63 -35.76
C ARG A 121 39.79 -3.74 -35.65
N ALA A 122 40.30 -3.51 -34.45
CA ALA A 122 41.53 -2.73 -34.24
C ALA A 122 42.76 -3.42 -34.86
N GLY A 123 42.85 -4.75 -34.74
CA GLY A 123 43.90 -5.54 -35.39
C GLY A 123 43.83 -5.48 -36.91
N ILE A 124 42.63 -5.59 -37.50
CA ILE A 124 42.43 -5.45 -38.95
C ILE A 124 42.81 -4.04 -39.43
N GLN A 125 42.41 -2.99 -38.72
CA GLN A 125 42.78 -1.61 -39.06
C GLN A 125 44.31 -1.39 -39.00
N GLN A 126 45.00 -1.96 -38.01
CA GLN A 126 46.47 -1.90 -37.96
C GLN A 126 47.12 -2.65 -39.13
N GLN A 127 46.55 -3.77 -39.55
CA GLN A 127 47.02 -4.52 -40.71
C GLN A 127 46.77 -3.75 -42.02
N GLU A 128 45.58 -3.16 -42.21
CA GLU A 128 45.25 -2.33 -43.39
C GLU A 128 46.11 -1.05 -43.47
N SER A 129 46.34 -0.37 -42.35
CA SER A 129 47.22 0.81 -42.27
C SER A 129 48.69 0.45 -42.58
N SER A 130 49.13 -0.76 -42.23
CA SER A 130 50.47 -1.26 -42.57
C SER A 130 50.63 -1.59 -44.07
N VAL A 131 49.56 -2.05 -44.73
CA VAL A 131 49.56 -2.31 -46.19
C VAL A 131 49.55 -1.01 -46.99
N ILE A 132 48.86 0.03 -46.50
CA ILE A 132 48.90 1.37 -47.14
C ILE A 132 50.26 2.05 -46.97
N HIS A 133 50.95 1.87 -45.83
CA HIS A 133 52.28 2.46 -45.63
C HIS A 133 53.40 1.79 -46.46
N GLN A 134 53.22 0.53 -46.90
CA GLN A 134 54.13 -0.08 -47.88
C GLN A 134 53.87 0.40 -49.33
N GLY A 135 52.75 1.11 -49.57
CA GLY A 135 52.38 1.65 -50.88
C GLY A 135 52.74 3.13 -51.11
N THR A 136 53.13 3.88 -50.07
CA THR A 136 53.54 5.29 -50.20
C THR A 136 54.99 5.47 -49.79
N VAL A 137 55.90 5.18 -50.72
CA VAL A 137 57.22 5.81 -50.72
C VAL A 137 56.99 7.31 -50.99
N TYR A 138 57.84 8.17 -50.42
CA TYR A 138 57.92 9.64 -50.50
C TYR A 138 56.84 10.47 -49.77
N GLU A 139 57.12 10.87 -48.52
CA GLU A 139 57.50 12.25 -48.13
C GLU A 139 57.27 12.47 -46.62
N SER A 140 58.25 13.10 -45.97
CA SER A 140 58.41 13.28 -44.53
C SER A 140 57.32 14.09 -43.84
N GLY A 141 57.04 13.77 -42.56
CA GLY A 141 56.60 14.77 -41.59
C GLY A 141 55.68 14.29 -40.46
N VAL A 142 56.18 14.47 -39.23
CA VAL A 142 55.44 14.86 -38.00
C VAL A 142 54.88 13.75 -37.07
N SER A 143 55.57 13.66 -35.92
CA SER A 143 55.11 13.39 -34.54
C SER A 143 54.43 12.07 -34.17
N SER A 144 55.21 11.19 -33.53
CA SER A 144 54.74 10.17 -32.60
C SER A 144 54.74 10.74 -31.17
N SER A 145 53.55 10.97 -30.61
CA SER A 145 53.36 11.08 -29.16
C SER A 145 52.51 9.89 -28.69
N HIS A 146 53.18 8.78 -28.38
CA HIS A 146 52.59 7.70 -27.59
C HIS A 146 52.57 8.14 -26.12
N GLN A 147 51.40 8.56 -25.64
CA GLN A 147 51.14 8.78 -24.23
C GLN A 147 50.57 7.46 -23.66
N SER A 148 51.38 6.80 -22.84
CA SER A 148 51.03 5.63 -22.07
C SER A 148 50.23 6.00 -20.81
N ASP A 149 49.35 5.08 -20.42
CA ASP A 149 48.76 4.88 -19.10
C ASP A 149 47.78 5.93 -18.56
N GLN A 150 46.49 5.68 -18.81
CA GLN A 150 45.44 6.03 -17.84
C GLN A 150 44.59 4.81 -17.51
N GLN A 151 45.06 4.10 -16.48
CA GLN A 151 44.33 3.11 -15.71
C GLN A 151 43.19 3.82 -14.97
N TYR A 152 42.01 3.92 -15.59
CA TYR A 152 40.79 4.36 -14.91
C TYR A 152 40.23 3.23 -14.03
N ASN A 153 40.76 3.13 -12.81
CA ASN A 153 40.09 2.43 -11.71
C ASN A 153 38.93 3.32 -11.21
N ARG A 154 37.74 3.16 -11.82
CA ARG A 154 36.56 4.02 -11.60
C ARG A 154 35.72 3.56 -10.39
N ASN A 155 36.35 3.20 -9.27
CA ASN A 155 35.68 2.75 -8.05
C ASN A 155 36.01 3.59 -6.80
N TYR A 156 36.15 4.91 -6.92
CA TYR A 156 36.14 5.81 -5.77
C TYR A 156 35.34 7.08 -6.06
N ILE A 157 34.24 7.26 -5.32
CA ILE A 157 33.63 8.58 -5.13
C ILE A 157 34.26 9.18 -3.87
N PRO A 158 34.99 10.31 -3.94
CA PRO A 158 35.51 10.96 -2.75
C PRO A 158 34.36 11.51 -1.89
N VAL A 159 34.32 11.10 -0.62
CA VAL A 159 33.26 11.39 0.37
C VAL A 159 33.23 12.87 0.81
N ASN A 160 34.16 13.70 0.32
CA ASN A 160 34.31 15.09 0.73
C ASN A 160 33.38 16.10 0.02
N LEU A 161 32.37 15.66 -0.74
CA LEU A 161 31.44 16.56 -1.44
C LEU A 161 30.00 16.59 -0.87
N LEU A 162 29.76 15.98 0.29
CA LEU A 162 28.48 16.09 1.00
C LEU A 162 28.58 17.22 2.04
N GLU A 163 28.15 18.43 1.65
CA GLU A 163 27.90 19.48 2.63
C GLU A 163 26.72 19.10 3.56
N PRO A 164 26.78 19.41 4.86
CA PRO A 164 25.64 19.24 5.75
C PRO A 164 24.65 20.38 5.51
N ASN A 165 23.56 20.12 4.77
CA ASN A 165 22.46 21.09 4.67
C ASN A 165 21.70 21.13 6.00
N GLN A 166 22.04 22.10 6.83
CA GLN A 166 21.28 22.53 8.00
C GLN A 166 20.26 23.60 7.58
N ASN A 167 19.03 23.42 8.05
CA ASN A 167 17.87 24.34 8.08
C ASN A 167 16.95 24.44 6.85
N SER A 168 15.71 23.96 7.02
CA SER A 168 14.50 24.80 6.98
C SER A 168 13.28 24.04 7.53
N THR A 169 12.99 24.33 8.80
CA THR A 169 11.70 24.58 9.45
C THR A 169 10.38 24.12 8.80
N ASN A 170 9.57 23.41 9.60
CA ASN A 170 8.12 23.19 9.54
C ASN A 170 7.30 24.15 8.66
N GLN A 171 6.39 23.60 7.84
CA GLN A 171 5.04 24.16 7.69
C GLN A 171 4.03 23.11 7.19
N ASP A 172 2.87 23.11 7.84
CA ASP A 172 1.73 22.22 7.70
C ASP A 172 1.17 22.07 6.28
N GLN A 173 0.74 20.86 5.92
CA GLN A 173 -0.30 20.66 4.91
C GLN A 173 -1.41 19.77 5.49
N PRO A 174 -2.70 20.18 5.42
CA PRO A 174 -3.81 19.31 5.81
C PRO A 174 -4.13 18.30 4.70
N PRO A 175 -4.64 17.09 5.04
CA PRO A 175 -4.96 16.07 4.04
C PRO A 175 -6.24 16.41 3.26
N LEU A 176 -6.22 16.12 1.96
CA LEU A 176 -7.34 16.29 1.03
C LEU A 176 -8.55 15.43 1.44
N GLN A 177 -9.70 16.08 1.64
CA GLN A 177 -11.01 15.42 1.79
C GLN A 177 -11.50 14.93 0.42
N LEU A 178 -11.83 13.64 0.33
CA LEU A 178 -12.58 13.08 -0.78
C LEU A 178 -14.08 13.15 -0.42
N VAL A 179 -14.85 13.87 -1.24
CA VAL A 179 -16.33 13.89 -1.23
C VAL A 179 -16.87 12.64 -1.89
#